data_AF-A0A957NTD7-F1
#
_entry.id   AF-A0A957NTD7-F1
#
_cell.length_a   1.000
_cell.length_b   1.000
_cell.length_c   1.000
_cell.angle_alpha   90.00
_cell.angle_beta   90.00
_cell.angle_gamma   90.00
#
_symmetry.space_group_name_H-M   'P 1'
#
loop_
_entity.id
_entity.type
_entity.pdbx_description
1 polymer ?
#
loop_
_entity_poly.entity_id
_entity_poly.type
_entity_poly.pdbx_seq_one_letter_code
_entity_poly.pdbx_strand_id
1 'polypeptide(L)'
;TKLLSKLNEVNMDWSTSPFLFGFSLANLWRLDPNASLALIAQQQSECPVEVDSRILDDILVHTNRHPYLMQYLCQRLFVAEGVEAGCLRPPEEYDLNPDHLLAGFFQTDFQHLTTLERRILLTISNLTVATDEEVISELNDQPPDRIRMFMYALDKLGYLRKPYGQWAVGNEFMRRWMQDNYQQLTNKLDSMLDESNIESLIKVGRENELQYLHTEIARLQHSLHHLRGQRATADSQGGMELAREIQRLDEELRIARHELNNIPQRAPAALASSNGYHHSESAEILRGPKYYGE
;
A
#
# COMPACT_ATOMS: atom_id res chain seq x y z
N THR A 1 10.12 0.30 -10.52
CA THR A 1 9.59 1.67 -10.49
C THR A 1 8.85 1.95 -11.79
N LYS A 2 7.86 2.86 -11.78
CA LYS A 2 7.06 3.21 -12.97
C LYS A 2 7.90 3.77 -14.12
N LEU A 3 9.03 4.40 -13.81
CA LEU A 3 10.02 4.84 -14.78
C LEU A 3 10.67 3.67 -15.54
N LEU A 4 10.90 2.52 -14.89
CA LEU A 4 11.40 1.30 -15.54
C LEU A 4 10.34 0.68 -16.45
N SER A 5 9.05 0.74 -16.08
CA SER A 5 7.95 0.35 -17.00
C SER A 5 7.95 1.23 -18.24
N LYS A 6 8.02 2.56 -18.05
CA LYS A 6 8.08 3.52 -19.16
C LYS A 6 9.32 3.32 -20.04
N LEU A 7 10.47 2.99 -19.46
CA LEU A 7 11.68 2.62 -20.20
C LEU A 7 11.50 1.31 -20.98
N ASN A 8 10.82 0.31 -20.42
CA ASN A 8 10.51 -0.93 -21.14
C ASN A 8 9.52 -0.69 -22.29
N GLU A 9 8.54 0.20 -22.12
CA GLU A 9 7.56 0.59 -23.15
C GLU A 9 8.23 1.29 -24.34
N VAL A 10 9.14 2.24 -24.08
CA VAL A 10 9.87 2.95 -25.15
C VAL A 10 10.86 2.05 -25.88
N ASN A 11 11.35 0.98 -25.22
CA ASN A 11 12.38 0.09 -25.75
C ASN A 11 11.83 -1.26 -26.23
N MET A 12 10.52 -1.39 -26.49
CA MET A 12 9.89 -2.66 -26.90
C MET A 12 10.50 -3.29 -28.16
N ASP A 13 11.07 -2.48 -29.06
CA ASP A 13 11.73 -2.91 -30.30
C ASP A 13 13.26 -2.98 -30.19
N TRP A 14 13.84 -2.66 -29.03
CA TRP A 14 15.27 -2.76 -28.82
C TRP A 14 15.57 -4.13 -28.22
N SER A 15 16.61 -4.81 -28.72
CA SER A 15 17.26 -5.91 -28.00
C SER A 15 17.83 -5.33 -26.69
N THR A 16 16.98 -5.17 -25.69
CA THR A 16 17.26 -4.39 -24.49
C THR A 16 18.42 -5.00 -23.70
N SER A 17 19.23 -4.11 -23.13
CA SER A 17 20.42 -4.46 -22.35
C SER A 17 20.13 -5.55 -21.32
N PRO A 18 20.97 -6.61 -21.22
CA PRO A 18 20.84 -7.66 -20.21
C PRO A 18 20.93 -7.12 -18.77
N PHE A 19 21.27 -5.83 -18.58
CA PHE A 19 21.32 -5.18 -17.28
C PHE A 19 19.95 -4.91 -16.66
N LEU A 20 18.83 -4.93 -17.39
CA LEU A 20 17.49 -4.75 -16.78
C LEU A 20 16.65 -6.03 -16.79
N PHE A 21 17.14 -7.08 -17.45
CA PHE A 21 16.52 -8.41 -17.42
C PHE A 21 16.78 -9.08 -16.06
N GLY A 22 15.70 -9.39 -15.32
CA GLY A 22 15.79 -10.14 -14.06
C GLY A 22 15.88 -9.29 -12.79
N PHE A 23 15.75 -7.96 -12.87
CA PHE A 23 15.59 -7.14 -11.67
C PHE A 23 14.21 -7.39 -11.04
N SER A 24 14.19 -8.14 -9.94
CA SER A 24 13.02 -8.21 -9.06
C SER A 24 12.96 -6.93 -8.23
N LEU A 25 11.93 -6.12 -8.47
CA LEU A 25 11.65 -4.94 -7.66
C LEU A 25 11.06 -5.40 -6.32
N ALA A 26 11.91 -5.55 -5.32
CA ALA A 26 11.47 -5.60 -3.93
C ALA A 26 11.22 -4.17 -3.46
N ASN A 27 9.95 -3.79 -3.33
CA ASN A 27 9.63 -2.57 -2.58
C ASN A 27 10.02 -2.83 -1.13
N LEU A 28 10.69 -1.87 -0.48
CA LEU A 28 10.90 -1.89 0.97
C LEU A 28 9.64 -1.29 1.61
N TRP A 29 9.02 -2.07 2.49
CA TRP A 29 7.75 -1.73 3.09
C TRP A 29 7.95 -1.01 4.42
N ARG A 30 6.84 -0.66 5.06
CA ARG A 30 6.80 -0.21 6.45
C ARG A 30 7.56 -1.21 7.32
N LEU A 31 8.39 -0.71 8.24
CA LEU A 31 9.02 -1.60 9.21
C LEU A 31 7.97 -2.21 10.13
N ASP A 32 8.22 -3.44 10.58
CA ASP A 32 7.46 -4.02 11.67
C ASP A 32 7.69 -3.20 12.96
N PRO A 33 6.77 -3.25 13.93
CA PRO A 33 6.86 -2.40 15.12
C PRO A 33 8.15 -2.57 15.92
N ASN A 34 8.73 -3.77 15.95
CA ASN A 34 9.97 -4.02 16.70
C ASN A 34 11.18 -3.42 15.97
N ALA A 35 11.26 -3.59 14.65
CA ALA A 35 12.30 -2.95 13.85
C ALA A 35 12.16 -1.41 13.86
N SER A 36 10.93 -0.89 13.87
CA SER A 36 10.70 0.55 14.07
C SER A 36 11.22 1.05 15.41
N LEU A 37 10.91 0.33 16.51
CA LEU A 37 11.43 0.66 17.84
C LEU A 37 12.96 0.60 17.86
N ALA A 38 13.55 -0.47 17.32
CA ALA A 38 15.01 -0.63 17.29
C ALA A 38 15.69 0.52 16.53
N LEU A 39 15.09 0.96 15.42
CA LEU A 39 15.56 2.11 14.65
C LEU A 39 15.42 3.43 15.42
N ILE A 40 14.27 3.67 16.05
CA ILE A 40 13.99 4.92 16.77
C ILE A 40 14.88 5.05 18.02
N ALA A 41 14.98 3.97 18.82
CA ALA A 41 15.80 3.93 20.02
C ALA A 41 17.29 3.69 19.74
N GLN A 42 17.68 3.49 18.47
CA GLN A 42 19.06 3.20 18.05
C GLN A 42 19.68 2.07 18.90
N GLN A 43 18.97 0.95 19.06
CA GLN A 43 19.38 -0.15 19.97
C GLN A 43 20.75 -0.77 19.64
N GLN A 44 21.24 -0.57 18.42
CA GLN A 44 22.57 -0.98 17.96
C GLN A 44 23.71 -0.04 18.39
N SER A 45 23.39 1.14 18.92
CA SER A 45 24.35 2.15 19.36
C SER A 45 24.91 1.81 20.76
N GLU A 46 26.15 2.23 21.03
CA GLU A 46 26.72 2.18 22.39
C GLU A 46 25.98 3.11 23.36
N CYS A 47 25.32 4.14 22.82
CA CYS A 47 24.43 5.05 23.55
C CYS A 47 23.03 5.02 22.90
N PRO A 48 22.14 4.09 23.28
CA PRO A 48 20.77 4.06 22.81
C PRO A 48 20.00 5.33 23.23
N VAL A 49 19.01 5.72 22.43
CA VAL A 49 18.15 6.87 22.72
C VAL A 49 17.01 6.43 23.63
N GLU A 50 16.77 7.17 24.72
CA GLU A 50 15.59 6.94 25.57
C GLU A 50 14.34 7.53 24.91
N VAL A 51 13.29 6.71 24.80
CA VAL A 51 12.05 7.07 24.09
C VAL A 51 10.85 6.64 24.91
N ASP A 52 10.04 7.63 25.32
CA ASP A 52 8.75 7.40 25.94
C ASP A 52 7.79 6.69 24.97
N SER A 53 6.94 5.79 25.49
CA SER A 53 6.05 4.97 24.66
C SER A 53 5.03 5.78 23.87
N ARG A 54 4.58 6.93 24.39
CA ARG A 54 3.64 7.80 23.67
C ARG A 54 4.34 8.50 22.52
N ILE A 55 5.56 8.97 22.73
CA ILE A 55 6.38 9.60 21.68
C ILE A 55 6.68 8.58 20.57
N LEU A 56 7.00 7.35 20.95
CA LEU A 56 7.15 6.26 20.00
C LEU A 56 5.88 6.09 19.16
N ASP A 57 4.72 5.92 19.78
CA ASP A 57 3.44 5.75 19.08
C ASP A 57 3.14 6.91 18.12
N ASP A 58 3.35 8.15 18.56
CA ASP A 58 3.18 9.35 17.73
C ASP A 58 4.10 9.32 16.51
N ILE A 59 5.39 8.98 16.67
CA ILE A 59 6.33 8.84 15.56
C ILE A 59 5.85 7.76 14.58
N LEU A 60 5.45 6.59 15.08
CA LEU A 60 4.97 5.49 14.22
C LEU A 60 3.72 5.90 13.44
N VAL A 61 2.79 6.59 14.08
CA VAL A 61 1.56 7.10 13.46
C VAL A 61 1.87 8.17 12.42
N HIS A 62 2.65 9.20 12.74
CA HIS A 62 2.92 10.31 11.80
C HIS A 62 3.71 9.87 10.57
N THR A 63 4.62 8.90 10.74
CA THR A 63 5.53 8.47 9.68
C THR A 63 5.05 7.22 8.94
N ASN A 64 4.00 6.57 9.45
CA ASN A 64 3.51 5.28 8.97
C ASN A 64 4.62 4.25 8.86
N ARG A 65 5.55 4.29 9.81
CA ARG A 65 6.71 3.38 9.92
C ARG A 65 7.61 3.37 8.67
N HIS A 66 7.64 4.47 7.91
CA HIS A 66 8.57 4.64 6.81
C HIS A 66 9.97 4.94 7.36
N PRO A 67 11.01 4.11 7.09
CA PRO A 67 12.33 4.23 7.72
C PRO A 67 12.94 5.63 7.65
N TYR A 68 12.86 6.25 6.47
CA TYR A 68 13.39 7.60 6.27
C TYR A 68 12.62 8.66 7.05
N LEU A 69 11.27 8.62 7.06
CA LEU A 69 10.45 9.61 7.76
C LEU A 69 10.56 9.46 9.28
N MET A 70 10.71 8.22 9.79
CA MET A 70 11.03 7.97 11.19
C MET A 70 12.32 8.66 11.59
N GLN A 71 13.41 8.41 10.84
CA GLN A 71 14.70 9.06 11.12
C GLN A 71 14.64 10.58 10.97
N TYR A 72 13.96 11.07 9.94
CA TYR A 72 13.75 12.50 9.71
C TYR A 72 13.04 13.17 10.89
N LEU A 73 11.95 12.58 11.38
CA LEU A 73 11.25 13.10 12.54
C LEU A 73 12.11 12.98 13.80
N CYS A 74 12.71 11.81 14.06
CA CYS A 74 13.59 11.62 15.23
C CYS A 74 14.71 12.65 15.29
N GLN A 75 15.32 12.99 14.15
CA GLN A 75 16.36 14.02 14.08
C GLN A 75 15.87 15.39 14.59
N ARG A 76 14.61 15.74 14.34
CA ARG A 76 14.01 17.03 14.78
C ARG A 76 13.59 17.01 16.25
N LEU A 77 13.25 15.83 16.75
CA LEU A 77 12.83 15.60 18.13
C LEU A 77 14.00 15.34 19.07
N PHE A 78 15.18 15.03 18.54
CA PHE A 78 16.34 14.68 19.35
C PHE A 78 16.83 15.87 20.17
N VAL A 79 16.95 15.65 21.48
CA VAL A 79 17.52 16.59 22.44
C VAL A 79 18.79 15.96 23.01
N ALA A 80 19.92 16.62 22.78
CA ALA A 80 21.20 16.19 23.33
C ALA A 80 21.29 16.58 24.81
N GLU A 81 21.36 15.60 25.70
CA GLU A 81 21.64 15.81 27.12
C GLU A 81 23.14 15.64 27.39
N GLY A 82 23.93 16.67 27.07
CA GLY A 82 25.36 16.68 27.38
C GLY A 82 26.17 15.56 26.71
N VAL A 83 26.94 14.80 27.50
CA VAL A 83 27.82 13.70 27.05
C VAL A 83 27.10 12.34 27.09
N GLU A 84 25.89 12.27 27.64
CA GLU A 84 25.12 11.04 27.82
C GLU A 84 24.12 10.79 26.68
N ALA A 85 23.40 9.67 26.77
CA ALA A 85 22.34 9.29 25.84
C ALA A 85 21.29 10.42 25.72
N GLY A 86 21.00 10.83 24.48
CA GLY A 86 19.95 11.83 24.24
C GLY A 86 18.55 11.24 24.35
N CYS A 87 17.56 12.12 24.45
CA CYS A 87 16.14 11.76 24.52
C CYS A 87 15.38 12.36 23.33
N LEU A 88 14.17 11.86 23.08
CA LEU A 88 13.24 12.48 22.12
C LEU A 88 12.21 13.30 22.89
N ARG A 89 12.04 14.57 22.51
CA ARG A 89 10.89 15.37 22.95
C ARG A 89 9.63 15.00 22.14
N PRO A 90 8.42 15.29 22.66
CA PRO A 90 7.19 15.13 21.88
C PRO A 90 7.20 15.95 20.59
N PRO A 91 6.57 15.45 19.50
CA PRO A 91 6.43 16.20 18.26
C PRO A 91 5.50 17.40 18.43
N GLU A 92 5.91 18.54 17.88
CA GLU A 92 5.09 19.73 17.76
C GLU A 92 4.62 19.93 16.32
N GLU A 93 3.63 20.80 16.11
CA GLU A 93 3.05 21.08 14.79
C GLU A 93 4.10 21.46 13.73
N TYR A 94 5.11 22.25 14.12
CA TYR A 94 6.15 22.64 13.17
C TYR A 94 7.07 21.47 12.79
N ASP A 95 7.21 20.44 13.64
CA ASP A 95 8.04 19.25 13.38
C ASP A 95 7.49 18.37 12.27
N LEU A 96 6.20 18.52 11.99
CA LEU A 96 5.46 17.75 11.00
C LEU A 96 5.38 18.48 9.65
N ASN A 97 5.86 19.72 9.57
CA ASN A 97 5.94 20.45 8.31
C ASN A 97 7.14 19.97 7.49
N PRO A 98 6.94 19.56 6.23
CA PRO A 98 8.03 19.13 5.37
C PRO A 98 8.92 20.31 4.98
N ASP A 99 10.23 20.13 5.05
CA ASP A 99 11.17 21.08 4.47
C ASP A 99 11.17 21.04 2.93
N HIS A 100 11.96 21.90 2.31
CA HIS A 100 12.05 22.01 0.86
C HIS A 100 12.53 20.72 0.18
N LEU A 101 13.39 19.94 0.84
CA LEU A 101 13.92 18.71 0.29
C LEU A 101 12.84 17.62 0.31
N LEU A 102 12.18 17.43 1.45
CA LEU A 102 11.10 16.46 1.60
C LEU A 102 9.90 16.82 0.70
N ALA A 103 9.53 18.10 0.62
CA ALA A 103 8.51 18.57 -0.32
C ALA A 103 8.91 18.31 -1.78
N GLY A 104 10.20 18.43 -2.11
CA GLY A 104 10.75 18.06 -3.42
C GLY A 104 10.53 16.58 -3.75
N PHE A 105 10.78 15.67 -2.80
CA PHE A 105 10.52 14.24 -2.99
C PHE A 105 9.04 13.96 -3.25
N PHE A 106 8.13 14.51 -2.43
CA PHE A 106 6.69 14.33 -2.64
C PHE A 106 6.23 14.89 -3.99
N GLN A 107 6.77 16.04 -4.41
CA GLN A 107 6.47 16.62 -5.70
C GLN A 107 6.92 15.71 -6.86
N THR A 108 8.12 15.14 -6.79
CA THR A 108 8.61 14.18 -7.77
C THR A 108 7.76 12.92 -7.78
N ASP A 109 7.47 12.35 -6.61
CA ASP A 109 6.66 11.13 -6.49
C ASP A 109 5.26 11.33 -7.09
N PHE A 110 4.58 12.43 -6.75
CA PHE A 110 3.27 12.78 -7.28
C PHE A 110 3.26 12.90 -8.81
N GLN A 111 4.34 13.45 -9.41
CA GLN A 111 4.48 13.54 -10.87
C GLN A 111 4.60 12.16 -11.54
N HIS A 112 5.04 11.13 -10.81
CA HIS A 112 5.14 9.77 -11.31
C HIS A 112 3.90 8.91 -11.03
N LEU A 113 2.83 9.52 -10.52
CA LEU A 113 1.52 8.88 -10.39
C LEU A 113 0.70 9.02 -11.68
N THR A 114 -0.17 8.06 -11.93
CA THR A 114 -1.18 8.12 -12.98
C THR A 114 -2.27 9.13 -12.63
N THR A 115 -3.12 9.48 -13.59
CA THR A 115 -4.24 10.40 -13.36
C THR A 115 -5.17 9.87 -12.27
N LEU A 116 -5.56 8.60 -12.33
CA LEU A 116 -6.42 7.98 -11.32
C LEU A 116 -5.77 7.96 -9.93
N GLU A 117 -4.49 7.64 -9.81
CA GLU A 117 -3.77 7.65 -8.52
C GLU A 117 -3.73 9.05 -7.90
N ARG A 118 -3.46 10.08 -8.70
CA ARG A 118 -3.48 11.48 -8.26
C ARG A 118 -4.86 11.89 -7.77
N ARG A 119 -5.91 11.51 -8.51
CA ARG A 119 -7.31 11.77 -8.13
C ARG A 119 -7.65 11.10 -6.81
N ILE A 120 -7.33 9.82 -6.64
CA ILE A 120 -7.55 9.09 -5.38
C ILE A 120 -6.86 9.79 -4.20
N LEU A 121 -5.57 10.15 -4.33
CA LEU A 121 -4.85 10.82 -3.26
C LEU A 121 -5.43 12.20 -2.92
N LEU A 122 -5.80 12.98 -3.93
CA LEU A 122 -6.41 14.29 -3.72
C LEU A 122 -7.79 14.18 -3.05
N THR A 123 -8.63 13.23 -3.48
CA THR A 123 -9.91 12.93 -2.84
C THR A 123 -9.73 12.59 -1.37
N ILE A 124 -8.82 11.66 -1.04
CA ILE A 124 -8.56 11.26 0.35
C ILE A 124 -7.92 12.40 1.15
N SER A 125 -7.02 13.19 0.54
CA SER A 125 -6.41 14.35 1.19
C SER A 125 -7.43 15.45 1.52
N ASN A 126 -8.45 15.62 0.69
CA ASN A 126 -9.53 16.58 0.92
C ASN A 126 -10.48 16.12 2.03
N LEU A 127 -10.84 14.83 2.03
CA LEU A 127 -11.67 14.22 3.06
C LEU A 127 -10.92 14.01 4.40
N THR A 128 -9.58 14.07 4.38
CA THR A 128 -8.67 13.74 5.49
C THR A 128 -8.67 12.27 5.89
N VAL A 129 -9.87 11.69 6.08
CA VAL A 129 -10.13 10.27 6.29
C VAL A 129 -11.37 9.90 5.47
N ALA A 130 -11.35 8.75 4.78
CA ALA A 130 -12.43 8.34 3.89
C ALA A 130 -12.74 6.83 3.95
N THR A 131 -14.00 6.44 3.80
CA THR A 131 -14.37 5.04 3.55
C THR A 131 -14.20 4.65 2.08
N ASP A 132 -14.23 3.36 1.77
CA ASP A 132 -14.25 2.86 0.39
C ASP A 132 -15.40 3.51 -0.41
N GLU A 133 -16.59 3.59 0.18
CA GLU A 133 -17.80 4.11 -0.45
C GLU A 133 -17.70 5.60 -0.76
N GLU A 134 -17.11 6.40 0.14
CA GLU A 134 -16.90 7.84 -0.06
C GLU A 134 -15.95 8.09 -1.23
N VAL A 135 -14.82 7.36 -1.30
CA VAL A 135 -13.86 7.51 -2.40
C VAL A 135 -14.49 7.06 -3.73
N ILE A 136 -15.26 5.97 -3.73
CA ILE A 136 -15.97 5.49 -4.92
C ILE A 136 -17.05 6.49 -5.37
N SER A 137 -17.76 7.11 -4.43
CA SER A 137 -18.78 8.12 -4.73
C SER A 137 -18.18 9.37 -5.38
N GLU A 138 -17.03 9.83 -4.87
CA GLU A 138 -16.30 10.99 -5.43
C GLU A 138 -15.68 10.71 -6.80
N LEU A 139 -15.36 9.44 -7.10
CA LEU A 139 -14.75 8.99 -8.34
C LEU A 139 -15.72 8.14 -9.18
N ASN A 140 -17.00 8.51 -9.18
CA ASN A 140 -18.09 7.73 -9.79
C ASN A 140 -17.99 7.53 -11.32
N ASP A 141 -17.09 8.26 -11.98
CA ASP A 141 -16.76 8.07 -13.41
C ASP A 141 -15.85 6.86 -13.65
N GLN A 142 -15.33 6.24 -12.59
CA GLN A 142 -14.47 5.06 -12.66
C GLN A 142 -15.16 3.81 -12.11
N PRO A 143 -14.87 2.62 -12.66
CA PRO A 143 -15.41 1.37 -12.11
C PRO A 143 -14.95 1.17 -10.63
N PRO A 144 -15.84 0.80 -9.70
CA PRO A 144 -15.50 0.62 -8.28
C PRO A 144 -14.32 -0.33 -8.04
N ASP A 145 -14.27 -1.45 -8.75
CA ASP A 145 -13.20 -2.44 -8.61
C ASP A 145 -11.84 -1.92 -9.10
N ARG A 146 -11.86 -1.01 -10.10
CA ARG A 146 -10.65 -0.33 -10.58
C ARG A 146 -10.12 0.60 -9.49
N ILE A 147 -11.00 1.41 -8.89
CA ILE A 147 -10.65 2.33 -7.80
C ILE A 147 -10.01 1.56 -6.63
N ARG A 148 -10.66 0.48 -6.14
CA ARG A 148 -10.15 -0.34 -5.03
C ARG A 148 -8.77 -0.94 -5.33
N MET A 149 -8.54 -1.39 -6.56
CA MET A 149 -7.25 -1.94 -6.98
C MET A 149 -6.14 -0.89 -6.99
N PHE A 150 -6.43 0.34 -7.43
CA PHE A 150 -5.47 1.45 -7.35
C PHE A 150 -5.23 1.92 -5.90
N MET A 151 -6.27 1.97 -5.06
CA MET A 151 -6.14 2.26 -3.63
C MET A 151 -5.26 1.21 -2.92
N TYR A 152 -5.44 -0.06 -3.25
CA TYR A 152 -4.57 -1.13 -2.82
C TYR A 152 -3.11 -0.89 -3.23
N ALA A 153 -2.85 -0.59 -4.50
CA ALA A 153 -1.49 -0.30 -4.96
C ALA A 153 -0.86 0.89 -4.23
N LEU A 154 -1.63 1.95 -3.98
CA LEU A 154 -1.17 3.13 -3.24
C LEU A 154 -0.89 2.83 -1.76
N ASP A 155 -1.66 1.96 -1.10
CA ASP A 155 -1.37 1.49 0.26
C ASP A 155 -0.04 0.74 0.33
N LYS A 156 0.16 -0.16 -0.64
CA LYS A 156 1.33 -1.02 -0.77
C LYS A 156 2.60 -0.22 -1.04
N LEU A 157 2.46 0.91 -1.75
CA LEU A 157 3.55 1.86 -1.99
C LEU A 157 3.71 2.89 -0.86
N GLY A 158 2.87 2.86 0.18
CA GLY A 158 2.95 3.77 1.32
C GLY A 158 2.35 5.16 1.10
N TYR A 159 1.68 5.39 -0.04
CA TYR A 159 0.95 6.64 -0.31
C TYR A 159 -0.39 6.72 0.43
N LEU A 160 -0.99 5.58 0.73
CA LEU A 160 -2.18 5.47 1.58
C LEU A 160 -1.88 4.63 2.80
N ARG A 161 -2.78 4.71 3.79
CA ARG A 161 -2.85 3.84 4.97
C ARG A 161 -4.30 3.66 5.42
N LYS A 162 -4.53 2.65 6.25
CA LYS A 162 -5.85 2.34 6.84
C LYS A 162 -5.93 2.44 8.36
N PRO A 163 -5.86 3.64 8.98
CA PRO A 163 -6.18 3.78 10.40
C PRO A 163 -7.65 3.37 10.66
N TYR A 164 -7.87 2.46 11.61
CA TYR A 164 -9.20 2.01 12.02
C TYR A 164 -10.11 1.54 10.87
N GLY A 165 -9.54 1.03 9.78
CA GLY A 165 -10.27 0.55 8.61
C GLY A 165 -10.69 1.63 7.60
N GLN A 166 -10.41 2.91 7.87
CA GLN A 166 -10.66 4.01 6.94
C GLN A 166 -9.38 4.46 6.25
N TRP A 167 -9.49 4.97 5.04
CA TRP A 167 -8.36 5.45 4.25
C TRP A 167 -7.90 6.82 4.70
N ALA A 168 -6.58 6.98 4.80
CA ALA A 168 -5.94 8.26 4.98
C ALA A 168 -4.68 8.35 4.12
N VAL A 169 -4.20 9.58 3.92
CA VAL A 169 -2.90 9.83 3.29
C VAL A 169 -1.80 9.12 4.09
N GLY A 170 -0.84 8.53 3.38
CA GLY A 170 0.10 7.55 3.89
C GLY A 170 0.93 8.03 5.07
N ASN A 171 1.24 9.31 5.17
CA ASN A 171 1.94 9.89 6.32
C ASN A 171 1.55 11.36 6.49
N GLU A 172 1.86 11.91 7.66
CA GLU A 172 1.45 13.25 8.06
C GLU A 172 2.16 14.35 7.26
N PHE A 173 3.44 14.17 6.94
CA PHE A 173 4.21 15.11 6.12
C PHE A 173 3.61 15.25 4.72
N MET A 174 3.28 14.13 4.07
CA MET A 174 2.67 14.11 2.75
C MET A 174 1.25 14.69 2.79
N ARG A 175 0.48 14.40 3.86
CA ARG A 175 -0.86 14.99 4.06
C ARG A 175 -0.79 16.50 4.08
N ARG A 176 0.09 17.09 4.90
CA ARG A 176 0.28 18.54 5.01
C ARG A 176 0.75 19.14 3.69
N TRP A 177 1.77 18.55 3.07
CA TRP A 177 2.25 18.97 1.76
C TRP A 177 1.13 18.98 0.70
N MET A 178 0.31 17.94 0.64
CA MET A 178 -0.82 17.88 -0.31
C MET A 178 -1.87 18.95 -0.03
N GLN A 179 -2.18 19.22 1.24
CA GLN A 179 -3.13 20.27 1.63
C GLN A 179 -2.62 21.66 1.25
N ASP A 180 -1.35 21.96 1.54
CA ASP A 180 -0.72 23.25 1.21
C ASP A 180 -0.64 23.50 -0.30
N ASN A 181 -0.55 22.42 -1.10
CA ASN A 181 -0.38 22.49 -2.55
C ASN A 181 -1.64 22.08 -3.33
N TYR A 182 -2.79 21.91 -2.66
CA TYR A 182 -3.98 21.24 -3.22
C TYR A 182 -4.44 21.84 -4.56
N GLN A 183 -4.56 23.17 -4.64
CA GLN A 183 -4.94 23.86 -5.88
C GLN A 183 -3.94 23.61 -7.01
N GLN A 184 -2.64 23.67 -6.72
CA GLN A 184 -1.59 23.44 -7.72
C GLN A 184 -1.61 21.99 -8.23
N LEU A 185 -1.79 21.03 -7.33
CA LEU A 185 -1.82 19.60 -7.65
C LEU A 185 -3.06 19.24 -8.46
N THR A 186 -4.21 19.85 -8.16
CA THR A 186 -5.45 19.68 -8.93
C THR A 186 -5.31 20.17 -10.37
N ASN A 187 -4.53 21.22 -10.60
CA ASN A 187 -4.23 21.70 -11.95
C ASN A 187 -3.22 20.82 -12.71
N LYS A 188 -2.64 19.80 -12.06
CA LYS A 188 -1.65 18.87 -12.60
C LYS A 188 -2.13 17.42 -12.51
N LEU A 189 -3.42 17.18 -12.75
CA LEU A 189 -3.98 15.83 -12.74
C LEU A 189 -3.48 14.98 -13.90
N ASP A 190 -3.32 15.58 -15.09
CA ASP A 190 -2.96 14.85 -16.29
C ASP A 190 -1.57 14.22 -16.18
N SER A 191 -1.52 12.91 -16.38
CA SER A 191 -0.29 12.12 -16.38
C SER A 191 0.03 11.60 -17.78
N MET A 192 1.31 11.55 -18.11
CA MET A 192 1.82 10.96 -19.35
C MET A 192 2.03 9.44 -19.22
N LEU A 193 1.61 8.84 -18.10
CA LEU A 193 1.72 7.41 -17.85
C LEU A 193 0.48 6.69 -18.36
N ASP A 194 0.69 5.56 -19.03
CA ASP A 194 -0.39 4.70 -19.47
C ASP A 194 -1.00 3.94 -18.28
N GLU A 195 -2.23 4.31 -17.92
CA GLU A 195 -2.96 3.66 -16.83
C GLU A 195 -3.22 2.18 -17.08
N SER A 196 -3.35 1.75 -18.33
CA SER A 196 -3.65 0.36 -18.67
C SER A 196 -2.46 -0.56 -18.39
N ASN A 197 -1.24 -0.09 -18.66
CA ASN A 197 0.00 -0.79 -18.31
C ASN A 197 0.19 -0.84 -16.80
N ILE A 198 -0.02 0.27 -16.10
CA ILE A 198 0.08 0.31 -14.63
C ILE A 198 -0.95 -0.61 -13.99
N GLU A 199 -2.19 -0.60 -14.47
CA GLU A 199 -3.24 -1.52 -14.03
C GLU A 199 -2.85 -2.99 -14.23
N SER A 200 -2.24 -3.34 -15.37
CA SER A 200 -1.76 -4.69 -15.63
C SER A 200 -0.64 -5.10 -14.66
N LEU A 201 0.30 -4.19 -14.37
CA LEU A 201 1.35 -4.41 -13.38
C LEU A 201 0.78 -4.61 -11.97
N ILE A 202 -0.23 -3.83 -11.58
CA ILE A 202 -0.90 -3.98 -10.28
C ILE A 202 -1.57 -5.36 -10.18
N LYS A 203 -2.25 -5.80 -11.24
CA LYS A 203 -2.90 -7.12 -11.29
C LYS A 203 -1.89 -8.26 -11.11
N VAL A 204 -0.78 -8.23 -11.85
CA VAL A 204 0.30 -9.21 -11.73
C VAL A 204 0.93 -9.18 -10.34
N GLY A 205 1.22 -7.98 -9.80
CA GLY A 205 1.76 -7.83 -8.45
C GLY A 205 0.84 -8.43 -7.38
N ARG A 206 -0.47 -8.17 -7.47
CA ARG A 206 -1.49 -8.74 -6.58
C ARG A 206 -1.54 -10.26 -6.66
N GLU A 207 -1.51 -10.83 -7.86
CA GLU A 207 -1.55 -12.28 -8.07
C GLU A 207 -0.31 -12.97 -7.49
N ASN A 208 0.87 -12.39 -7.72
CA ASN A 208 2.11 -12.88 -7.12
C ASN A 208 2.08 -12.81 -5.59
N GLU A 209 1.57 -11.72 -5.02
CA GLU A 209 1.43 -11.55 -3.57
C GLU A 209 0.46 -12.58 -2.97
N LEU A 210 -0.69 -12.82 -3.61
CA LEU A 210 -1.63 -13.87 -3.20
C LEU A 210 -0.98 -15.25 -3.21
N GLN A 211 -0.22 -15.58 -4.26
CA GLN A 211 0.47 -16.87 -4.36
C GLN A 211 1.55 -17.00 -3.28
N TYR A 212 2.32 -15.93 -3.05
CA TYR A 212 3.34 -15.88 -2.00
C TYR A 212 2.70 -16.11 -0.62
N LEU A 213 1.67 -15.35 -0.27
CA LEU A 213 1.01 -15.44 1.04
C LEU A 213 0.39 -16.82 1.28
N HIS A 214 -0.25 -17.43 0.29
CA HIS A 214 -0.75 -18.81 0.44
C HIS A 214 0.37 -19.81 0.71
N THR A 215 1.48 -19.71 -0.03
CA THR A 215 2.65 -20.58 0.16
C THR A 215 3.27 -20.37 1.54
N GLU A 216 3.40 -19.12 1.96
CA GLU A 216 3.99 -18.75 3.23
C GLU A 216 3.14 -19.17 4.42
N ILE A 217 1.82 -18.98 4.35
CA ILE A 217 0.87 -19.46 5.36
C ILE A 217 0.97 -20.98 5.51
N ALA A 218 1.01 -21.73 4.39
CA ALA A 218 1.14 -23.18 4.44
C ALA A 218 2.48 -23.61 5.09
N ARG A 219 3.58 -22.93 4.74
CA ARG A 219 4.90 -23.15 5.33
C ARG A 219 4.90 -22.89 6.84
N LEU A 220 4.41 -21.73 7.28
CA LEU A 220 4.32 -21.35 8.70
C LEU A 220 3.45 -22.32 9.50
N GLN A 221 2.31 -22.73 8.95
CA GLN A 221 1.44 -23.74 9.57
C GLN A 221 2.14 -25.09 9.75
N HIS A 222 2.88 -25.54 8.73
CA HIS A 222 3.65 -26.78 8.81
C HIS A 222 4.75 -26.70 9.87
N SER A 223 5.53 -25.62 9.89
CA SER A 223 6.57 -25.38 10.90
C SER A 223 6.00 -25.33 12.32
N LEU A 224 4.88 -24.64 12.53
CA LEU A 224 4.19 -24.58 13.82
C LEU A 224 3.72 -25.95 14.29
N HIS A 225 3.15 -26.77 13.38
CA HIS A 225 2.73 -28.12 13.73
C HIS A 225 3.91 -28.98 14.20
N HIS A 226 5.04 -28.91 13.49
CA HIS A 226 6.26 -29.62 13.84
C HIS A 226 6.84 -29.17 15.19
N LEU A 227 7.00 -27.86 15.42
CA LEU A 227 7.54 -27.33 16.68
C LEU A 227 6.64 -27.64 17.88
N ARG A 228 5.31 -27.56 17.71
CA ARG A 228 4.36 -27.96 18.76
C ARG A 228 4.47 -29.45 19.09
N GLY A 229 4.73 -30.30 18.08
CA GLY A 229 5.03 -31.71 18.28
C GLY A 229 6.32 -31.95 19.08
N GLN A 230 7.41 -31.24 18.73
CA GLN A 230 8.69 -31.33 19.44
C GLN A 230 8.63 -30.83 20.89
N ARG A 231 7.85 -29.76 21.13
CA ARG A 231 7.66 -29.22 22.48
C ARG A 231 7.02 -30.22 23.43
N ALA A 232 6.17 -31.12 22.94
CA ALA A 232 5.54 -32.15 23.77
C ALA A 232 6.55 -33.17 24.34
N THR A 233 7.75 -33.26 23.74
CA THR A 233 8.80 -34.22 24.11
C THR A 233 10.06 -33.55 24.65
N ALA A 234 10.06 -32.22 24.86
CA ALA A 234 11.25 -31.46 25.19
C ALA A 234 11.46 -31.28 26.71
N ASP A 235 12.72 -31.28 27.15
CA ASP A 235 13.12 -30.96 28.52
C ASP A 235 12.93 -29.45 28.83
N SER A 236 12.94 -29.08 30.11
CA SER A 236 12.52 -27.74 30.58
C SER A 236 13.25 -26.55 29.91
N GLN A 237 14.54 -26.65 29.56
CA GLN A 237 15.28 -25.58 28.88
C GLN A 237 14.93 -25.51 27.38
N GLY A 238 14.95 -26.64 26.68
CA GLY A 238 14.54 -26.71 25.26
C GLY A 238 13.07 -26.33 25.05
N GLY A 239 12.21 -26.60 26.04
CA GLY A 239 10.81 -26.19 26.05
C GLY A 239 10.61 -24.67 26.06
N MET A 240 11.51 -23.89 26.67
CA MET A 240 11.42 -22.42 26.70
C MET A 240 11.84 -21.80 25.36
N GLU A 241 12.90 -22.29 24.74
CA GLU A 241 13.33 -21.82 23.41
C GLU A 241 12.28 -22.15 22.35
N LEU A 242 11.76 -23.39 22.36
CA LEU A 242 10.65 -23.81 21.49
C LEU A 242 9.40 -22.96 21.72
N ALA A 243 9.10 -22.57 22.97
CA ALA A 243 7.94 -21.73 23.26
C ALA A 243 8.07 -20.32 22.64
N ARG A 244 9.26 -19.70 22.72
CA ARG A 244 9.52 -18.39 22.09
C ARG A 244 9.40 -18.47 20.57
N GLU A 245 9.96 -19.52 19.97
CA GLU A 245 9.92 -19.71 18.53
C GLU A 245 8.48 -19.98 18.03
N ILE A 246 7.71 -20.78 18.75
CA ILE A 246 6.27 -20.98 18.46
C ILE A 246 5.52 -19.66 18.52
N GLN A 247 5.76 -18.83 19.55
CA GLN A 247 5.12 -17.52 19.68
C GLN A 247 5.47 -16.60 18.51
N ARG A 248 6.73 -16.60 18.08
CA ARG A 248 7.19 -15.84 16.91
C ARG A 248 6.48 -16.27 15.63
N LEU A 249 6.44 -17.58 15.35
CA LEU A 249 5.79 -18.09 14.14
C LEU A 249 4.26 -17.93 14.17
N ASP A 250 3.62 -18.02 15.34
CA ASP A 250 2.19 -17.74 15.49
C ASP A 250 1.87 -16.28 15.13
N GLU A 251 2.72 -15.34 15.53
CA GLU A 251 2.58 -13.93 15.17
C GLU A 251 2.81 -13.69 13.68
N GLU A 252 3.85 -14.27 13.08
CA GLU A 252 4.08 -14.21 11.63
C GLU A 252 2.88 -14.77 10.84
N LEU A 253 2.31 -15.90 11.29
CA LEU A 253 1.13 -16.51 10.67
C LEU A 253 -0.10 -15.60 10.81
N ARG A 254 -0.27 -14.94 11.95
CA ARG A 254 -1.35 -13.98 12.18
C ARG A 254 -1.23 -12.79 11.23
N ILE A 255 -0.02 -12.25 11.06
CA ILE A 255 0.26 -11.14 10.13
C ILE A 255 -0.04 -11.58 8.69
N ALA A 256 0.51 -12.70 8.22
CA ALA A 256 0.32 -13.17 6.85
C ALA A 256 -1.17 -13.41 6.52
N ARG A 257 -1.95 -13.97 7.46
CA ARG A 257 -3.40 -14.13 7.30
C ARG A 257 -4.15 -12.80 7.26
N HIS A 258 -3.74 -11.85 8.09
CA HIS A 258 -4.33 -10.52 8.08
C HIS A 258 -4.06 -9.81 6.75
N GLU A 259 -2.84 -9.91 6.22
CA GLU A 259 -2.49 -9.37 4.91
C GLU A 259 -3.31 -10.01 3.80
N LEU A 260 -3.46 -11.34 3.79
CA LEU A 260 -4.26 -12.06 2.81
C LEU A 260 -5.73 -11.57 2.79
N ASN A 261 -6.31 -11.33 3.95
CA ASN A 261 -7.68 -10.83 4.07
C ASN A 261 -7.84 -9.37 3.60
N ASN A 262 -6.76 -8.59 3.59
CA ASN A 262 -6.77 -7.18 3.19
C ASN A 262 -6.56 -7.00 1.68
N ILE A 263 -6.16 -8.04 0.94
CA ILE A 263 -6.04 -7.97 -0.52
C ILE A 263 -7.45 -7.93 -1.12
N PRO A 264 -7.77 -6.92 -1.97
CA PRO A 264 -9.07 -6.86 -2.64
C PRO A 264 -9.29 -8.13 -3.46
N GLN A 265 -10.26 -8.93 -3.03
CA GLN A 265 -10.65 -10.10 -3.80
C GLN A 265 -11.36 -9.65 -5.07
N ARG A 266 -11.15 -10.39 -6.16
CA ARG A 266 -11.99 -10.25 -7.34
C ARG A 266 -13.43 -10.48 -6.86
N ALA A 267 -14.34 -9.56 -7.15
CA ALA A 267 -15.75 -9.79 -6.87
C ALA A 267 -16.11 -11.18 -7.43
N PRO A 268 -16.74 -12.07 -6.64
CA PRO A 268 -17.23 -13.32 -7.20
C PRO A 268 -18.08 -12.96 -8.41
N ALA A 269 -17.87 -13.65 -9.52
CA ALA A 269 -18.68 -13.50 -10.72
C ALA A 269 -20.13 -13.89 -10.36
N ALA A 270 -20.88 -12.97 -9.79
CA ALA A 270 -22.27 -13.14 -9.46
C ALA A 270 -23.03 -13.18 -10.79
N LEU A 271 -23.36 -14.40 -11.23
CA LEU A 271 -24.58 -14.72 -11.96
C LEU A 271 -24.95 -13.77 -13.11
N ALA A 272 -24.03 -13.54 -14.05
CA ALA A 272 -24.40 -13.12 -15.40
C ALA A 272 -24.83 -14.34 -16.25
N SER A 273 -25.79 -15.12 -15.74
CA SER A 273 -26.43 -16.24 -16.45
C SER A 273 -27.71 -16.70 -15.75
N SER A 274 -28.75 -15.87 -15.75
CA SER A 274 -30.13 -16.34 -15.96
C SER A 274 -31.10 -15.16 -16.09
N ASN A 275 -31.33 -14.74 -17.33
CA ASN A 275 -32.68 -14.49 -17.82
C ASN A 275 -32.61 -14.49 -19.35
N GLY A 276 -32.42 -15.68 -19.90
CA GLY A 276 -32.88 -15.99 -21.24
C GLY A 276 -34.39 -16.12 -21.19
N TYR A 277 -35.11 -15.07 -21.57
CA TYR A 277 -36.46 -15.20 -22.10
C TYR A 277 -36.33 -15.43 -23.60
N HIS A 278 -36.27 -16.70 -24.00
CA HIS A 278 -36.67 -17.14 -25.33
C HIS A 278 -38.04 -17.80 -25.19
N HIS A 279 -39.08 -17.16 -25.72
CA HIS A 279 -40.17 -17.88 -26.34
C HIS A 279 -40.18 -17.49 -27.82
N SER A 280 -39.82 -18.47 -28.64
CA SER A 280 -40.23 -18.69 -30.04
C SER A 280 -41.77 -18.50 -30.15
N GLU A 281 -42.40 -18.11 -31.26
CA GLU A 281 -42.20 -18.54 -32.64
C GLU A 281 -43.21 -17.76 -33.55
N SER A 282 -42.88 -17.65 -34.84
CA SER A 282 -43.81 -17.64 -35.99
C SER A 282 -44.73 -16.43 -36.25
N ALA A 283 -44.46 -15.70 -37.35
CA ALA A 283 -45.17 -15.90 -38.63
C ALA A 283 -44.75 -14.88 -39.70
N GLU A 284 -44.50 -15.40 -40.89
CA GLU A 284 -44.41 -14.72 -42.19
C GLU A 284 -45.53 -13.70 -42.43
N ILE A 285 -45.24 -12.66 -43.22
CA ILE A 285 -45.96 -12.37 -44.49
C ILE A 285 -45.21 -11.28 -45.28
N LEU A 286 -44.86 -11.64 -46.51
CA LEU A 286 -44.48 -10.79 -47.62
C LEU A 286 -45.54 -9.71 -47.93
N ARG A 287 -45.11 -8.48 -48.25
CA ARG A 287 -45.64 -7.69 -49.39
C ARG A 287 -44.82 -6.41 -49.60
N GLY A 288 -44.42 -6.23 -50.86
CA GLY A 288 -43.63 -5.11 -51.38
C GLY A 288 -44.41 -3.78 -51.53
N PRO A 289 -43.83 -2.81 -52.27
CA PRO A 289 -44.13 -1.39 -52.11
C PRO A 289 -45.30 -0.93 -52.99
N LYS A 290 -46.01 0.12 -52.55
CA LYS A 290 -46.86 0.96 -53.41
C LYS A 290 -46.72 2.44 -53.09
N TYR A 291 -46.40 3.18 -54.15
CA TYR A 291 -46.46 4.64 -54.30
C TYR A 291 -47.88 5.20 -54.13
N TYR A 292 -47.98 6.47 -53.73
CA TYR A 292 -48.79 7.62 -54.20
C TYR A 292 -48.59 8.71 -53.11
N GLY A 293 -48.23 9.97 -53.35
CA GLY A 293 -48.51 10.85 -54.47
C GLY A 293 -49.64 11.82 -54.08
N GLU A 294 -49.28 12.95 -53.47
CA GLU A 294 -49.81 14.33 -53.67
C GLU A 294 -48.93 15.31 -52.87
#